data_AF-A0A6P4AP16-F1
#
_entry.id   AF-A0A6P4AP16-F1
#
_cell.length_a   1.000
_cell.length_b   1.000
_cell.length_c   1.000
_cell.angle_alpha   90.00
_cell.angle_beta   90.00
_cell.angle_gamma   90.00
#
_symmetry.space_group_name_H-M   'P 1'
#
loop_
_entity.id
_entity.type
_entity.pdbx_description
1 polymer ?
#
loop_
_entity_poly.entity_id
_entity_poly.type
_entity_poly.pdbx_seq_one_letter_code
_entity_poly.pdbx_strand_id
1 'polypeptide(L)'
;MKQDYTEMSTTTQTVSELKDFVKKLNSLPEMTRHINLAQYLSTFTSKPSFLAQLDMEHTMVEAQSYDICFEYIEEMIHKQEPLINVLRLLILFSITNSGLPKKNFDYLRQE
;
A
#
# COMPACT_ATOMS: atom_id res chain seq x y z
N MET A 1 20.71 17.63 -14.95
CA MET A 1 19.76 18.74 -15.24
C MET A 1 20.42 20.00 -15.82
N LYS A 2 21.72 20.05 -16.12
CA LYS A 2 22.36 21.19 -16.81
C LYS A 2 22.54 20.99 -18.32
N GLN A 3 22.08 19.86 -18.87
CA GLN A 3 22.25 19.53 -20.29
C GLN A 3 21.10 20.01 -21.17
N ASP A 4 19.90 20.25 -20.61
CA ASP A 4 18.71 20.63 -21.37
C ASP A 4 18.68 22.10 -21.85
N TYR A 5 19.69 22.91 -21.48
CA TYR A 5 19.76 24.33 -21.86
C TYR A 5 20.61 24.61 -23.11
N THR A 6 21.37 23.63 -23.61
CA THR A 6 22.39 23.89 -24.66
C THR A 6 21.94 23.56 -26.09
N GLU A 7 20.73 23.03 -26.29
CA GLU A 7 20.20 22.73 -27.64
C GLU A 7 19.34 23.86 -28.24
N MET A 8 19.37 25.05 -27.64
CA MET A 8 18.52 26.18 -28.06
C MET A 8 19.26 27.15 -28.99
N SER A 9 20.03 26.63 -29.94
CA SER A 9 20.79 27.45 -30.89
C SER A 9 20.85 26.79 -32.26
N THR A 10 19.69 26.45 -32.85
CA THR A 10 19.41 26.48 -34.30
C THR A 10 18.18 25.65 -34.64
N THR A 11 16.97 26.11 -34.30
CA THR A 11 15.80 25.74 -35.11
C THR A 11 14.72 26.79 -34.93
N THR A 12 14.27 27.35 -36.05
CA THR A 12 13.04 28.13 -36.18
C THR A 12 11.86 27.32 -35.67
N GLN A 13 11.56 27.39 -34.37
CA GLN A 13 10.45 26.65 -33.78
C GLN A 13 9.14 27.39 -34.03
N THR A 14 8.20 26.67 -34.63
CA THR A 14 6.89 27.22 -35.01
C THR A 14 6.02 27.43 -33.76
N VAL A 15 5.12 28.41 -33.79
CA VAL A 15 4.19 28.73 -32.67
C VAL A 15 3.40 27.51 -32.18
N SER A 16 3.22 26.50 -33.05
CA SER A 16 2.58 25.22 -32.70
C SER A 16 3.43 24.37 -31.75
N GLU A 17 4.74 24.26 -31.97
CA GLU A 17 5.66 23.54 -31.08
C GLU A 17 5.77 24.22 -29.71
N LEU A 18 5.69 25.56 -29.69
CA LEU A 18 5.68 26.35 -28.47
C LEU A 18 4.40 26.12 -27.64
N LYS A 19 3.25 25.94 -28.31
CA LYS A 19 1.97 25.58 -27.65
C LYS A 19 2.00 24.18 -27.06
N ASP A 20 2.60 23.21 -27.77
CA ASP A 20 2.75 21.85 -27.26
C ASP A 20 3.79 21.76 -26.14
N PHE A 21 4.83 22.60 -26.19
CA PHE A 21 5.79 22.76 -25.11
C PHE A 21 5.13 23.33 -23.85
N VAL A 22 4.32 24.38 -23.96
CA VAL A 22 3.56 24.95 -22.83
C VAL A 22 2.57 23.94 -22.23
N LYS A 23 1.91 23.11 -23.06
CA LYS A 23 1.06 22.01 -22.56
C LYS A 23 1.85 20.96 -21.77
N LYS A 24 3.02 20.54 -22.26
CA LYS A 24 3.93 19.64 -21.53
C LYS A 24 4.45 20.28 -20.24
N LEU A 25 4.72 21.58 -20.27
CA LEU A 25 5.20 22.34 -19.10
C LEU A 25 4.11 22.48 -18.03
N ASN A 26 2.85 22.59 -18.44
CA ASN A 26 1.70 22.57 -17.52
C ASN A 26 1.38 21.15 -16.98
N SER A 27 1.76 20.07 -17.68
CA SER A 27 1.57 18.69 -17.19
C SER A 27 2.75 18.16 -16.36
N LEU A 28 3.92 18.79 -16.45
CA LEU A 28 5.11 18.49 -15.65
C LEU A 28 4.85 18.51 -14.13
N PRO A 29 4.17 19.52 -13.55
CA PRO A 29 3.83 19.55 -12.13
C PRO A 29 2.95 18.37 -11.69
N GLU A 30 2.01 17.94 -12.53
CA GLU A 30 1.15 16.80 -12.24
C GLU A 30 1.93 15.48 -12.26
N MET A 31 2.83 15.30 -13.22
CA MET A 31 3.72 14.13 -13.24
C MET A 31 4.61 14.09 -12.01
N THR A 32 5.19 15.22 -11.61
CA THR A 32 5.98 15.32 -10.37
C THR A 32 5.14 15.00 -9.13
N ARG A 33 3.89 15.47 -9.06
CA ARG A 33 2.97 15.14 -7.95
C ARG A 33 2.70 13.64 -7.88
N HIS A 34 2.41 12.99 -9.00
CA HIS A 34 2.19 11.54 -9.05
C HIS A 34 3.45 10.74 -8.68
N ILE A 35 4.64 11.18 -9.12
CA ILE A 35 5.91 10.57 -8.75
C ILE A 35 6.14 10.67 -7.23
N ASN A 36 5.96 11.86 -6.65
CA ASN A 36 6.12 12.06 -5.21
C ASN A 36 5.15 11.19 -4.40
N LEU A 37 3.88 11.09 -4.83
CA LEU A 37 2.89 10.24 -4.19
C LEU A 37 3.26 8.75 -4.28
N ALA A 38 3.69 8.28 -5.45
CA ALA A 38 4.10 6.90 -5.65
C ALA A 38 5.35 6.54 -4.82
N GLN A 39 6.33 7.45 -4.76
CA GLN A 39 7.49 7.30 -3.89
C GLN A 39 7.10 7.24 -2.42
N TYR A 40 6.22 8.14 -1.98
CA TYR A 40 5.70 8.13 -0.61
C TYR A 40 4.98 6.82 -0.30
N LEU A 41 4.05 6.38 -1.15
CA LEU A 41 3.36 5.09 -1.01
C LEU A 41 4.34 3.92 -0.95
N SER A 42 5.36 3.90 -1.81
CA SER A 42 6.39 2.85 -1.82
C SER A 42 7.11 2.77 -0.47
N THR A 43 7.31 3.88 0.24
CA THR A 43 7.93 3.83 1.57
C THR A 43 7.09 3.07 2.60
N PHE A 44 5.78 2.94 2.39
CA PHE A 44 4.90 2.11 3.24
C PHE A 44 4.76 0.69 2.70
N THR A 45 4.52 0.54 1.39
CA THR A 45 4.25 -0.77 0.80
C THR A 45 5.50 -1.65 0.69
N SER A 46 6.69 -1.08 0.71
CA SER A 46 7.96 -1.83 0.70
C SER A 46 8.43 -2.25 2.09
N LYS A 47 7.70 -1.91 3.16
CA LYS A 47 8.06 -2.34 4.52
C LYS A 47 7.81 -3.85 4.67
N PRO A 48 8.74 -4.60 5.26
CA PRO A 48 8.55 -6.04 5.52
C PRO A 48 7.29 -6.33 6.33
N SER A 49 6.93 -5.45 7.28
CA SER A 49 5.70 -5.59 8.07
C SER A 49 4.43 -5.49 7.23
N PHE A 50 4.40 -4.59 6.25
CA PHE A 50 3.26 -4.43 5.34
C PHE A 50 3.12 -5.64 4.42
N LEU A 51 4.23 -6.12 3.87
CA LEU A 51 4.23 -7.31 3.02
C LEU A 51 3.81 -8.55 3.80
N ALA A 52 4.34 -8.76 5.01
CA ALA A 52 3.96 -9.87 5.87
C ALA A 52 2.46 -9.83 6.25
N GLN A 53 1.93 -8.64 6.55
CA GLN A 53 0.50 -8.48 6.80
C GLN A 53 -0.33 -8.82 5.55
N LEU A 54 0.09 -8.32 4.38
CA LEU A 54 -0.59 -8.58 3.12
C LEU A 54 -0.62 -10.08 2.78
N ASP A 55 0.51 -10.78 2.93
CA ASP A 55 0.62 -12.22 2.69
C ASP A 55 -0.31 -13.01 3.63
N MET A 56 -0.43 -12.60 4.90
CA MET A 56 -1.35 -13.21 5.85
C MET A 56 -2.81 -12.90 5.54
N GLU A 57 -3.14 -11.66 5.15
CA GLU A 57 -4.49 -11.31 4.70
C GLU A 57 -4.91 -12.14 3.47
N HIS A 58 -4.01 -12.36 2.51
CA HIS A 58 -4.24 -13.26 1.38
C HIS A 58 -4.49 -14.70 1.83
N THR A 59 -3.64 -15.22 2.72
CA THR A 59 -3.78 -16.57 3.29
C THR A 59 -5.15 -16.76 3.97
N MET A 60 -5.61 -15.76 4.73
CA MET A 60 -6.93 -15.76 5.37
C MET A 60 -8.07 -15.78 4.36
N VAL A 61 -7.96 -15.01 3.26
CA VAL A 61 -8.97 -14.94 2.19
C VAL A 61 -9.06 -16.24 1.41
N GLU A 62 -7.92 -16.89 1.18
CA GLU A 62 -7.88 -18.22 0.55
C GLU A 62 -8.41 -19.33 1.47
N ALA A 63 -8.78 -19.00 2.72
CA ALA A 63 -9.20 -19.93 3.76
C ALA A 63 -8.19 -21.06 3.97
N GLN A 64 -6.91 -20.75 3.77
CA GLN A 64 -5.82 -21.70 3.98
C GLN A 64 -5.36 -21.60 5.43
N SER A 65 -5.17 -22.76 6.06
CA SER A 65 -4.46 -22.89 7.34
C SER A 65 -5.02 -22.01 8.48
N TYR A 66 -6.16 -22.44 9.04
CA TYR A 66 -6.81 -21.78 10.19
C TYR A 66 -5.83 -21.51 11.35
N ASP A 67 -5.01 -22.50 11.72
CA ASP A 67 -4.10 -22.41 12.86
C ASP A 67 -3.03 -21.33 12.66
N ILE A 68 -2.44 -21.24 11.47
CA ILE A 68 -1.41 -20.24 11.12
C ILE A 68 -2.01 -18.82 11.18
N CYS A 69 -3.22 -18.65 10.65
CA CYS A 69 -3.91 -17.37 10.70
C CYS A 69 -4.26 -16.95 12.14
N PHE A 70 -4.63 -17.91 12.97
CA PHE A 70 -4.95 -17.66 14.37
C PHE A 70 -3.71 -17.28 15.18
N GLU A 71 -2.61 -18.03 15.04
CA GLU A 71 -1.31 -17.72 15.66
C GLU A 71 -0.79 -16.34 15.25
N TYR A 72 -0.98 -15.94 13.99
CA TYR A 72 -0.58 -14.62 13.53
C TYR A 72 -1.36 -13.49 14.22
N ILE A 73 -2.69 -13.63 14.36
CA ILE A 73 -3.51 -12.63 15.07
C ILE A 73 -3.07 -12.51 16.53
N GLU A 74 -2.81 -13.64 17.17
CA GLU A 74 -2.29 -13.68 18.53
C GLU A 74 -0.92 -12.98 18.63
N GLU A 75 -0.01 -13.21 17.69
CA GLU A 75 1.27 -12.51 17.62
C GLU A 75 1.09 -10.98 17.47
N MET A 76 0.11 -10.53 16.69
CA MET A 76 -0.18 -9.09 16.54
C MET A 76 -0.70 -8.46 17.84
N ILE A 77 -1.50 -9.20 18.62
CA ILE A 77 -1.96 -8.77 19.95
C ILE A 77 -0.76 -8.65 20.90
N HIS A 78 0.10 -9.66 20.94
CA HIS A 78 1.31 -9.66 21.77
C HIS A 78 2.29 -8.53 21.41
N LYS A 79 2.39 -8.18 20.12
CA LYS A 79 3.20 -7.05 19.63
C LYS A 79 2.60 -5.67 19.94
N GLN A 80 1.41 -5.62 20.53
CA GLN A 80 0.67 -4.38 20.80
C GLN A 80 0.43 -3.54 19.54
N GLU A 81 0.11 -4.21 18.43
CA GLU A 81 -0.34 -3.52 17.22
C GLU A 81 -1.61 -2.70 17.50
N PRO A 82 -1.86 -1.62 16.74
CA PRO A 82 -3.06 -0.81 16.91
C PRO A 82 -4.32 -1.67 16.89
N LEU A 83 -5.21 -1.49 17.88
CA LEU A 83 -6.44 -2.27 18.04
C LEU A 83 -7.27 -2.36 16.75
N ILE A 84 -7.30 -1.28 15.96
CA ILE A 84 -8.02 -1.22 14.69
C ILE A 84 -7.47 -2.26 13.69
N ASN A 85 -6.15 -2.48 13.65
CA ASN A 85 -5.53 -3.45 12.75
C ASN A 85 -5.90 -4.88 13.18
N VAL A 86 -5.79 -5.18 14.47
CA VAL A 86 -6.16 -6.50 15.02
C VAL A 86 -7.64 -6.81 14.76
N LEU A 87 -8.54 -5.85 15.01
CA LEU A 87 -9.96 -6.02 14.76
C LEU A 87 -10.28 -6.27 13.28
N ARG A 88 -9.58 -5.59 12.35
CA ARG A 88 -9.75 -5.84 10.91
C ARG A 88 -9.34 -7.25 10.52
N LEU A 89 -8.23 -7.75 11.05
CA LEU A 89 -7.78 -9.14 10.83
C LEU A 89 -8.78 -10.15 11.42
N LEU A 90 -9.28 -9.92 12.64
CA LEU A 90 -10.29 -10.77 13.29
C LEU A 90 -11.59 -10.83 12.49
N ILE A 91 -12.07 -9.69 11.99
CA ILE A 91 -13.28 -9.63 11.17
C ILE A 91 -13.06 -10.35 9.84
N LEU A 92 -11.92 -10.11 9.17
CA LEU A 92 -11.58 -10.80 7.93
C LEU A 92 -11.57 -12.32 8.13
N PHE A 93 -10.86 -12.78 9.17
CA PHE A 93 -10.76 -14.19 9.53
C PHE A 93 -12.11 -14.82 9.87
N SER A 94 -12.97 -14.10 10.60
CA SER A 94 -14.33 -14.55 10.90
C SER A 94 -15.20 -14.65 9.64
N ILE A 95 -15.06 -13.72 8.69
CA ILE A 95 -15.86 -13.74 7.46
C ILE A 95 -15.42 -14.90 6.56
N THR A 96 -14.12 -15.13 6.43
CA THR A 96 -13.58 -16.17 5.54
C THR A 96 -13.80 -17.58 6.09
N ASN A 97 -13.88 -17.76 7.40
CA ASN A 97 -14.06 -19.06 8.05
C ASN A 97 -15.49 -19.34 8.55
N SER A 98 -16.48 -18.53 8.16
CA SER A 98 -17.89 -18.67 8.62
C SER A 98 -18.06 -18.56 10.14
N GLY A 99 -17.26 -17.70 10.78
CA GLY A 99 -17.26 -17.44 12.20
C GLY A 99 -16.00 -17.92 12.91
N LEU A 100 -15.89 -17.52 14.17
CA LEU A 100 -14.87 -17.98 15.09
C LEU A 100 -15.48 -19.01 16.06
N PRO A 101 -14.83 -20.16 16.30
CA PRO A 101 -15.20 -21.06 17.38
C PRO A 101 -15.27 -20.30 18.70
N LYS A 102 -16.32 -20.56 19.50
CA LYS A 102 -16.59 -19.84 20.74
C LYS A 102 -15.40 -19.80 21.70
N LYS A 103 -14.64 -20.89 21.80
CA LYS A 103 -13.43 -20.98 22.63
C LYS A 103 -12.35 -19.97 22.21
N ASN A 104 -12.09 -19.90 20.90
CA ASN A 104 -11.10 -18.99 20.33
C ASN A 104 -11.54 -17.54 20.46
N PHE A 105 -12.82 -17.27 20.25
CA PHE A 105 -13.39 -15.93 20.45
C PHE A 105 -13.30 -15.48 21.92
N ASP A 106 -13.67 -16.35 22.87
CA ASP A 106 -13.62 -16.03 24.30
C ASP A 106 -12.17 -15.82 24.77
N TYR A 107 -11.20 -16.57 24.22
CA TYR A 107 -9.77 -16.38 24.47
C TYR A 107 -9.28 -15.01 23.98
N LEU A 108 -9.50 -14.69 22.69
CA LEU A 108 -9.07 -13.42 22.09
C LEU A 108 -9.73 -12.19 22.72
N ARG A 109 -10.87 -12.37 23.37
CA ARG A 109 -11.57 -11.30 24.09
C ARG A 109 -10.97 -11.04 25.48
N GLN A 110 -10.29 -12.03 26.07
CA GLN A 110 -9.66 -11.91 27.39
C GLN A 110 -8.28 -11.26 27.32
N GLU A 111 -7.59 -11.42 26.20
CA GLU A 111 -6.34 -10.73 25.85
C GLU A 111 -6.57 -9.24 25.54
#